data_AF-K1TFY5-F1
#
_entry.id   AF-K1TFY5-F1
#
_cell.length_a   1.000
_cell.length_b   1.000
_cell.length_c   1.000
_cell.angle_alpha   90.00
_cell.angle_beta   90.00
_cell.angle_gamma   90.00
#
_symmetry.space_group_name_H-M   'P 1'
#
loop_
_entity.id
_entity.type
_entity.pdbx_description
1 polymer ?
#
loop_
_entity_poly.entity_id
_entity_poly.type
_entity_poly.pdbx_seq_one_letter_code
_entity_poly.pdbx_strand_id
1 'polypeptide(L)'
;MNLVPGGPFVAEKSISKAAQEALAAKYGLDKPLFEQYITYITDFIKGDMGVSLRQRGRTVSDIIFSKFPVSAKLAGIAVLVSLLVGIPLGCLSAYNRGKFADNFIIVLATCGI
;
A
#
# COMPACT_ATOMS: atom_id res chain seq x y z
N MET A 1 -11.97 -6.61 9.10
CA MET A 1 -11.60 -7.96 8.63
C MET A 1 -12.74 -8.98 8.77
N ASN A 2 -14.02 -8.55 8.66
CA ASN A 2 -15.18 -9.45 8.90
C ASN A 2 -15.81 -9.99 7.60
N LEU A 3 -15.31 -9.55 6.43
CA LEU A 3 -15.87 -9.87 5.11
C LEU A 3 -15.15 -11.00 4.36
N VAL A 4 -14.09 -11.57 4.93
CA VAL A 4 -13.42 -12.75 4.33
C VAL A 4 -14.19 -14.00 4.78
N PRO A 5 -14.67 -14.87 3.86
CA PRO A 5 -15.28 -16.14 4.24
C PRO A 5 -14.32 -16.93 5.14
N GLY A 6 -14.74 -17.23 6.38
CA GLY A 6 -13.91 -17.87 7.41
C GLY A 6 -13.18 -16.92 8.36
N GLY A 7 -13.03 -15.63 8.07
CA GLY A 7 -12.28 -14.71 8.93
C GLY A 7 -10.77 -14.97 8.97
N PRO A 8 -9.98 -14.06 9.58
CA PRO A 8 -8.52 -14.03 9.43
C PRO A 8 -7.79 -15.22 10.07
N PHE A 9 -8.46 -16.04 10.89
CA PHE A 9 -7.86 -17.15 11.63
C PHE A 9 -8.24 -18.54 11.12
N VAL A 10 -9.25 -18.65 10.24
CA VAL A 10 -9.71 -19.96 9.72
C VAL A 10 -8.87 -20.43 8.52
N ALA A 11 -8.15 -19.51 7.86
CA ALA A 11 -7.35 -19.83 6.67
C ALA A 11 -6.07 -20.64 6.96
N GLU A 12 -5.57 -20.69 8.21
CA GLU A 12 -4.22 -21.23 8.49
C GLU A 12 -4.19 -22.60 9.16
N LYS A 13 -5.26 -23.04 9.83
CA LYS A 13 -5.46 -24.41 10.33
C LYS A 13 -6.83 -24.46 11.00
N SER A 14 -7.41 -25.66 11.15
CA SER A 14 -8.59 -25.92 11.96
C SER A 14 -8.33 -25.60 13.44
N ILE A 15 -8.31 -24.30 13.78
CA ILE A 15 -8.19 -23.79 15.14
C ILE A 15 -9.54 -24.04 15.84
N SER A 16 -9.51 -24.60 17.06
CA SER A 16 -10.73 -24.85 17.84
C SER A 16 -11.52 -23.56 18.05
N LYS A 17 -12.85 -23.63 18.15
CA LYS A 17 -13.72 -22.45 18.35
C LYS A 17 -13.27 -21.58 19.53
N ALA A 18 -12.89 -22.21 20.64
CA ALA A 18 -12.36 -21.52 21.82
C ALA A 18 -11.05 -20.75 21.55
N ALA A 19 -10.16 -21.29 20.71
CA ALA A 19 -8.94 -20.59 20.34
C ALA A 19 -9.21 -19.45 19.34
N GLN A 20 -10.22 -19.57 18.47
CA GLN A 20 -10.65 -18.48 17.59
C GLN A 20 -11.24 -17.32 18.39
N GLU A 21 -12.07 -17.60 19.41
CA GLU A 21 -12.63 -16.58 20.31
C GLU A 21 -11.54 -15.88 21.12
N ALA A 22 -10.56 -16.63 21.64
CA ALA A 22 -9.41 -16.04 22.34
C ALA A 22 -8.55 -15.16 21.43
N LEU A 23 -8.39 -15.53 20.16
CA LEU A 23 -7.71 -14.72 19.14
C LEU A 23 -8.53 -13.49 18.78
N ALA A 24 -9.84 -13.62 18.62
CA ALA A 24 -10.73 -12.50 18.33
C ALA A 24 -10.67 -11.46 19.45
N ALA A 25 -10.76 -11.90 20.72
CA ALA A 25 -10.60 -11.04 21.89
C ALA A 25 -9.22 -10.38 21.96
N LYS A 26 -8.14 -11.14 21.67
CA LYS A 26 -6.76 -10.62 21.68
C LYS A 26 -6.53 -9.50 20.66
N TYR A 27 -7.16 -9.59 19.49
CA TYR A 27 -7.04 -8.60 18.42
C TYR A 27 -8.19 -7.58 18.38
N GLY A 28 -9.13 -7.64 19.34
CA GLY A 28 -10.27 -6.73 19.43
C GLY A 28 -11.32 -6.92 18.32
N LEU A 29 -11.34 -8.07 17.66
CA LEU A 29 -12.30 -8.38 16.59
C LEU A 29 -13.73 -8.61 17.11
N ASP A 30 -13.87 -8.79 18.43
CA ASP A 30 -15.12 -8.91 19.17
C ASP A 30 -15.85 -7.55 19.38
N LYS A 31 -15.15 -6.43 19.22
CA LYS A 31 -15.70 -5.08 19.44
C LYS A 31 -16.53 -4.57 18.25
N PRO A 32 -17.41 -3.57 18.43
CA PRO A 32 -18.10 -2.90 17.34
C PRO A 32 -17.11 -2.37 16.28
N LEU A 33 -17.49 -2.42 15.00
CA LEU A 33 -16.62 -2.02 13.88
C LEU A 33 -16.05 -0.60 14.02
N PHE A 34 -16.85 0.30 14.60
CA PHE A 34 -16.44 1.68 14.83
C PHE A 34 -15.27 1.76 15.83
N GLU A 35 -15.33 1.00 16.92
CA GLU A 35 -14.25 0.93 17.90
C GLU A 35 -13.00 0.28 17.30
N GLN A 36 -13.15 -0.81 16.52
CA GLN A 36 -12.03 -1.44 15.81
C GLN A 36 -11.29 -0.44 14.92
N TYR A 37 -12.06 0.39 14.20
CA TYR A 37 -11.49 1.39 13.30
C TYR A 37 -10.78 2.51 14.07
N ILE A 38 -11.38 3.04 15.14
CA ILE A 38 -10.74 4.09 15.96
C ILE A 38 -9.46 3.58 16.59
N THR A 39 -9.48 2.38 17.18
CA THR A 39 -8.27 1.76 17.75
C THR A 39 -7.20 1.59 16.69
N TYR A 40 -7.54 1.04 15.52
CA TYR A 40 -6.61 0.89 14.40
C TYR A 40 -5.97 2.20 13.97
N ILE A 41 -6.75 3.27 13.76
CA ILE A 41 -6.22 4.57 13.35
C ILE A 41 -5.35 5.18 14.45
N THR A 42 -5.77 5.07 15.71
CA THR A 42 -5.02 5.58 16.86
C THR A 42 -3.67 4.90 16.99
N ASP A 43 -3.62 3.58 16.84
CA ASP A 43 -2.40 2.80 16.94
C ASP A 43 -1.49 3.03 15.73
N PHE A 44 -2.08 3.14 14.53
CA PHE A 44 -1.36 3.51 13.31
C PHE A 44 -0.65 4.86 13.43
N ILE A 45 -1.32 5.89 13.98
CA ILE A 45 -0.72 7.22 14.19
C ILE A 45 0.43 7.15 15.21
N LYS A 46 0.33 6.28 16.21
CA LYS A 46 1.41 6.02 17.18
C LYS A 46 2.56 5.19 16.59
N GLY A 47 2.43 4.72 15.35
CA GLY A 47 3.41 3.86 14.68
C GLY A 47 3.31 2.38 15.05
N ASP A 48 2.29 1.99 15.83
CA ASP A 48 2.00 0.61 16.16
C ASP A 48 1.02 0.03 15.14
N MET A 49 1.56 -0.71 14.18
CA MET A 49 0.77 -1.40 13.16
C MET A 49 0.41 -2.83 13.57
N GLY A 50 0.71 -3.21 14.80
CA GLY A 50 0.51 -4.54 15.34
C GLY A 50 1.44 -5.60 14.75
N VAL A 51 1.13 -6.86 15.07
CA VAL A 51 1.88 -8.03 14.61
C VAL A 51 1.36 -8.55 13.28
N SER A 52 2.28 -9.04 12.45
CA SER A 52 1.91 -9.65 11.18
C SER A 52 1.18 -10.98 11.41
N LEU A 53 -0.04 -11.07 10.88
CA LEU A 53 -0.83 -12.31 10.92
C LEU A 53 -0.21 -13.42 10.05
N ARG A 54 0.59 -13.06 9.04
CA ARG A 54 1.30 -14.03 8.18
C ARG A 54 2.72 -14.36 8.66
N GLN A 55 3.39 -13.43 9.34
CA GLN A 55 4.75 -13.60 9.84
C GLN A 55 4.75 -13.50 11.36
N ARG A 56 4.49 -14.63 12.03
CA ARG A 56 4.44 -14.70 13.50
C ARG A 56 5.72 -14.12 14.11
N GLY A 57 5.55 -13.22 15.08
CA GLY A 57 6.64 -12.63 15.85
C GLY A 57 7.31 -11.40 15.22
N ARG A 58 6.86 -10.92 14.05
CA ARG A 58 7.31 -9.65 13.48
C ARG A 58 6.21 -8.61 13.50
N THR A 59 6.56 -7.37 13.84
CA THR A 59 5.62 -6.25 13.70
C THR A 59 5.48 -5.89 12.22
N VAL A 60 4.32 -5.37 11.83
CA VAL A 60 4.10 -4.88 10.46
C VAL A 60 5.01 -3.68 10.18
N SER A 61 5.25 -2.82 11.17
CA SER A 61 6.15 -1.68 11.07
C SER A 61 7.56 -2.11 10.67
N ASP A 62 8.15 -3.13 11.32
CA ASP A 62 9.50 -3.63 10.98
C ASP A 62 9.59 -4.17 9.54
N ILE A 63 8.54 -4.85 9.09
CA ILE A 63 8.47 -5.38 7.72
C ILE A 63 8.42 -4.24 6.70
N ILE A 64 7.65 -3.19 7.00
CA ILE A 64 7.55 -2.01 6.14
C ILE A 64 8.88 -1.28 6.12
N PHE A 65 9.45 -0.94 7.28
CA PHE A 65 10.72 -0.21 7.37
C PHE A 65 11.89 -0.96 6.73
N SER A 66 11.93 -2.30 6.83
CA SER A 66 12.97 -3.09 6.17
C SER A 66 12.85 -3.10 4.64
N LYS A 67 11.64 -3.01 4.09
CA LYS A 67 11.40 -3.03 2.63
C LYS A 67 11.26 -1.65 1.99
N PHE A 68 11.00 -0.63 2.80
CA PHE A 68 10.77 0.74 2.35
C PHE A 68 11.96 1.31 1.56
N PRO A 69 13.24 1.16 1.96
CA PRO A 69 14.37 1.76 1.23
C PRO A 69 14.50 1.29 -0.22
N VAL A 70 14.23 0.01 -0.47
CA VAL A 70 14.29 -0.56 -1.82
C VAL A 70 13.19 0.04 -2.71
N SER A 71 11.98 0.15 -2.16
CA SER A 71 10.83 0.73 -2.88
C SER A 71 11.02 2.23 -3.10
N ALA A 72 11.54 2.95 -2.09
CA ALA A 72 11.84 4.37 -2.17
C ALA A 72 12.93 4.66 -3.21
N LYS A 73 13.97 3.82 -3.30
CA LYS A 73 15.00 3.93 -4.35
C LYS A 73 14.40 3.75 -5.73
N LEU A 74 13.56 2.73 -5.92
CA LEU A 74 12.90 2.47 -7.20
C LEU A 74 12.00 3.64 -7.61
N ALA A 75 11.15 4.11 -6.70
CA ALA A 75 10.29 5.26 -6.91
C ALA A 75 11.08 6.53 -7.19
N GLY A 76 12.17 6.77 -6.45
CA GLY A 76 13.06 7.92 -6.64
C GLY A 76 13.68 7.94 -8.03
N ILE A 77 14.17 6.80 -8.53
CA ILE A 77 14.70 6.70 -9.89
C ILE A 77 13.59 6.94 -10.92
N ALA A 78 12.40 6.37 -10.73
CA ALA A 78 11.27 6.56 -11.63
C ALA A 78 10.86 8.04 -11.73
N VAL A 79 10.78 8.74 -10.58
CA VAL A 79 10.48 10.17 -10.54
C VAL A 79 11.58 10.99 -11.22
N LEU A 80 12.86 10.70 -10.96
CA LEU A 80 13.97 11.39 -11.60
C LEU A 80 13.93 11.25 -13.13
N VAL A 81 13.74 10.03 -13.63
CA VAL A 81 13.63 9.78 -15.08
C VAL A 81 12.41 10.49 -15.65
N SER A 82 11.27 10.44 -14.96
CA SER A 82 10.04 11.11 -15.39
C SER A 82 10.21 12.62 -15.47
N LEU A 83 10.91 13.24 -14.51
CA LEU A 83 11.19 14.67 -14.54
C LEU A 83 12.19 15.02 -15.66
N LEU A 84 13.27 14.26 -15.79
CA LEU A 84 14.32 14.52 -16.78
C LEU A 84 13.86 14.30 -18.22
N VAL A 85 12.91 13.42 -18.46
CA VAL A 85 12.38 13.13 -19.81
C VAL A 85 11.07 13.87 -20.05
N GLY A 86 10.15 13.83 -19.09
CA GLY A 86 8.82 14.41 -19.21
C GLY A 86 8.84 15.93 -19.32
N ILE A 87 9.66 16.63 -18.52
CA ILE A 87 9.72 18.10 -18.58
C ILE A 87 10.26 18.59 -19.93
N PRO A 88 11.42 18.11 -20.45
CA PRO A 88 11.90 18.56 -21.75
C PRO A 88 10.97 18.23 -22.90
N LEU A 89 10.36 17.02 -22.91
CA LEU A 89 9.39 16.65 -23.95
C LEU A 89 8.13 17.52 -23.87
N GLY A 90 7.64 17.82 -22.66
CA GLY A 90 6.52 18.75 -22.47
C GLY A 90 6.86 20.17 -22.93
N CYS A 91 8.04 20.69 -22.61
CA CYS A 91 8.52 21.99 -23.09
C CYS A 91 8.65 22.01 -24.62
N LEU A 92 9.16 20.94 -25.23
CA LEU A 92 9.33 20.84 -26.68
C LEU A 92 7.98 20.78 -27.40
N SER A 93 7.03 20.02 -26.89
CA SER A 93 5.64 19.97 -27.36
C SER A 93 4.99 21.35 -27.27
N ALA A 94 5.13 22.06 -26.14
CA ALA A 94 4.61 23.41 -25.97
C ALA A 94 5.21 24.43 -26.95
N TYR A 95 6.52 24.38 -27.22
CA TYR A 95 7.18 25.27 -28.18
C TYR A 95 6.82 24.96 -29.64
N ASN A 96 6.65 23.68 -29.98
CA ASN A 96 6.30 23.21 -31.32
C ASN A 96 4.80 22.93 -31.50
N ARG A 97 3.95 23.64 -30.75
CA ARG A 97 2.51 23.42 -30.72
C ARG A 97 1.91 23.32 -32.12
N GLY A 98 1.16 22.25 -32.37
CA GLY A 98 0.50 21.98 -33.65
C GLY A 98 1.40 21.45 -34.77
N LYS A 99 2.71 21.25 -34.53
CA LYS A 99 3.62 20.60 -35.48
C LYS A 99 3.63 19.09 -35.26
N PHE A 100 4.24 18.36 -36.21
CA PHE A 100 4.36 16.90 -36.15
C PHE A 100 5.00 16.39 -34.85
N ALA A 101 6.03 17.08 -34.34
CA ALA A 101 6.71 16.71 -33.09
C ALA A 101 5.78 16.79 -31.86
N ASP A 102 4.89 17.77 -31.80
CA ASP A 102 3.91 17.93 -30.72
C ASP A 102 2.88 16.79 -30.73
N ASN A 103 2.27 16.54 -31.89
CA ASN A 103 1.30 15.44 -32.05
C ASN A 103 1.89 14.07 -31.69
N PHE A 104 3.14 13.81 -32.08
CA PHE A 104 3.81 12.55 -31.73
C PHE A 104 4.03 12.40 -30.22
N ILE A 105 4.50 13.45 -29.55
CA ILE A 105 4.70 13.46 -28.09
C ILE A 105 3.38 13.24 -27.36
N ILE A 106 2.28 13.87 -27.80
CA ILE A 106 0.95 13.72 -27.19
C ILE A 106 0.43 12.27 -27.32
N VAL A 107 0.56 11.66 -28.49
CA VAL A 107 0.15 10.25 -28.69
C VAL A 107 0.95 9.33 -27.78
N LEU A 108 2.28 9.51 -27.73
CA LEU A 108 3.15 8.69 -26.90
C LEU A 108 2.85 8.85 -25.41
N ALA A 109 2.57 10.08 -24.96
CA ALA A 109 2.15 10.36 -23.59
C ALA A 109 0.80 9.72 -23.25
N THR A 110 -0.16 9.72 -24.18
CA THR A 110 -1.49 9.14 -23.98
C THR A 110 -1.45 7.61 -23.93
N CYS A 111 -0.61 6.97 -24.75
CA CYS A 111 -0.42 5.52 -24.71
C CYS A 111 0.38 5.02 -23.50
N GLY A 112 1.17 5.91 -22.88
CA GLY A 112 2.03 5.58 -21.72
C GLY A 112 1.34 5.70 -20.36
N ILE A 113 0.11 6.23 -20.31
CA ILE A 113 -0.78 6.20 -19.12
C ILE A 113 -1.50 4.85 -19.11
#